data_AF-A0A538KMS1-F1
#
_entry.id   AF-A0A538KMS1-F1
#
_cell.length_a   1.000
_cell.length_b   1.000
_cell.length_c   1.000
_cell.angle_alpha   90.00
_cell.angle_beta   90.00
_cell.angle_gamma   90.00
#
_symmetry.space_group_name_H-M   'P 1'
#
loop_
_entity.id
_entity.type
_entity.pdbx_description
1 polymer ?
#
loop_
_entity_poly.entity_id
_entity_poly.type
_entity_poly.pdbx_seq_one_letter_code
_entity_poly.pdbx_strand_id
1 'polypeptide(L)'
;MKRPTILIASAMVVAGTVLVVAFGGVAGSAAPSNPQPDRQSLARHILDPRVKAYMTPATRAAFRTIANGGATSAPATGNDLNLKATLGQGGTAAPVPSFTNVRVNAPGMDSNRTDQTTQSETSVAVAGSNVVVGYNDTQHALFRASAGFDTIGVAYSTDGGAHFTDGGVIPNAPEFVNLADPWLASDRAGNFYSSFILEDFFYGNDVIGVAKSADGGKTFTPPVPTTRPTDFVYLSDKDAMGVGPDPNVKSRDNVYVAWDDFRITTIDFTLGLAFARSTDGGATWDVTDVARNALPVDCSLTQYFGAQVGVDQKSGTVYVAAEKTSKNDPYCTGGTLQLSEVIFRSTDGGKTFGPETKIADITQATPNRFLELAPGQIMRTTEAPSLAVDGNNLYVAWNDGATGKSHIRLATSTDAGVSWSVAGATQGMNDEVQPAVSVDSKGIHLIYYRRNPDNTLDVFLQNSRASGGWDTLRVTSQSFPGSITVPNFDPWVDAGYMGDYIANVSDGSHQYFAWGDNRDRVTNFLWPNGRNDPNVYFAKQ
;
A
#
# COMPACT_ATOMS: atom_id res chain seq x y z
N MET A 1 3.93 -30.11 16.74
CA MET A 1 2.95 -29.40 15.89
C MET A 1 3.19 -27.91 16.02
N LYS A 2 3.82 -27.31 15.01
CA LYS A 2 4.17 -25.88 14.99
C LYS A 2 2.92 -25.09 14.57
N ARG A 3 2.53 -24.09 15.36
CA ARG A 3 1.43 -23.16 15.03
C ARG A 3 1.90 -22.21 13.91
N PRO A 4 1.19 -22.07 12.79
CA PRO A 4 1.47 -20.99 11.85
C PRO A 4 1.15 -19.66 12.55
N THR A 5 2.16 -18.77 12.63
CA THR A 5 1.99 -17.41 13.16
C THR A 5 1.87 -16.51 11.95
N ILE A 6 0.67 -16.11 11.59
CA ILE A 6 0.41 -15.19 10.48
C ILE A 6 0.49 -13.78 11.05
N LEU A 7 1.38 -12.95 10.49
CA LEU A 7 1.49 -11.54 10.81
C LEU A 7 0.40 -10.78 10.05
N ILE A 8 -0.50 -10.09 10.77
CA ILE A 8 -1.28 -9.00 10.18
C ILE A 8 -0.36 -7.77 10.14
N ALA A 9 -0.13 -7.26 8.93
CA ALA A 9 0.81 -6.19 8.60
C ALA A 9 0.55 -4.87 9.34
N SER A 10 -0.69 -4.58 9.69
CA SER A 10 -1.14 -3.23 10.06
C SER A 10 -0.92 -2.85 11.53
N ALA A 11 -0.33 -3.72 12.36
CA ALA A 11 -0.36 -3.52 13.81
C ALA A 11 0.78 -2.64 14.36
N MET A 12 1.88 -2.40 13.61
CA MET A 12 2.95 -1.51 14.08
C MET A 12 2.47 -0.06 14.28
N VAL A 13 1.47 0.37 13.52
CA VAL A 13 0.85 1.68 13.63
C VAL A 13 0.16 1.85 15.00
N VAL A 14 -0.60 0.84 15.45
CA VAL A 14 -1.32 0.84 16.74
C VAL A 14 -0.39 1.08 17.96
N ALA A 15 0.86 0.60 17.88
CA ALA A 15 1.85 0.78 18.94
C ALA A 15 2.44 2.19 19.00
N GLY A 16 2.60 2.84 17.83
CA GLY A 16 3.20 4.16 17.69
C GLY A 16 2.24 5.28 18.10
N THR A 17 0.99 5.26 17.61
CA THR A 17 0.02 6.34 17.83
C THR A 17 -0.45 6.41 19.29
N VAL A 18 -0.59 5.27 19.99
CA VAL A 18 -0.92 5.27 21.43
C VAL A 18 0.24 5.81 22.29
N LEU A 19 1.48 5.82 21.79
CA LEU A 19 2.65 6.33 22.50
C LEU A 19 2.79 7.86 22.37
N VAL A 20 2.32 8.48 21.28
CA VAL A 20 2.43 9.94 21.06
C VAL A 20 1.34 10.72 21.81
N VAL A 21 0.08 10.25 21.82
CA VAL A 21 -1.05 10.92 22.50
C VAL A 21 -0.86 11.01 24.03
N ALA A 22 -0.01 10.15 24.60
CA ALA A 22 0.24 10.10 26.03
C ALA A 22 1.11 11.24 26.59
N PHE A 23 1.85 11.95 25.74
CA PHE A 23 2.94 12.83 26.20
C PHE A 23 2.85 14.29 25.72
N GLY A 24 1.76 14.69 25.05
CA GLY A 24 1.52 16.08 24.63
C GLY A 24 0.35 16.74 25.38
N GLY A 25 0.45 16.96 26.69
CA GLY A 25 -0.62 17.57 27.47
C GLY A 25 -0.12 18.48 28.60
N VAL A 26 -0.21 19.79 28.34
CA VAL A 26 0.07 20.90 29.25
C VAL A 26 -0.68 20.73 30.58
N ALA A 27 0.00 21.01 31.69
CA ALA A 27 -0.59 21.01 33.03
C ALA A 27 -1.77 21.98 33.13
N GLY A 28 -2.97 21.49 33.47
CA GLY A 28 -4.15 22.32 33.65
C GLY A 28 -5.35 21.60 34.29
N SER A 29 -5.57 21.89 35.57
CA SER A 29 -6.75 21.78 36.46
C SER A 29 -7.97 20.90 36.11
N ALA A 30 -8.42 20.19 37.16
CA ALA A 30 -9.47 19.20 37.25
C ALA A 30 -10.93 19.69 37.09
N ALA A 31 -11.76 18.83 36.49
CA ALA A 31 -13.18 18.64 36.79
C ALA A 31 -13.54 17.13 36.64
N PRO A 32 -14.42 16.55 37.47
CA PRO A 32 -14.68 15.11 37.45
C PRO A 32 -15.79 14.74 36.46
N SER A 33 -15.48 13.88 35.50
CA SER A 33 -16.47 13.14 34.70
C SER A 33 -16.46 11.65 35.07
N ASN A 34 -17.60 10.97 34.92
CA ASN A 34 -17.84 9.53 35.15
C ASN A 34 -16.63 8.62 34.83
N PRO A 35 -16.44 7.48 35.53
CA PRO A 35 -15.26 6.63 35.36
C PRO A 35 -15.27 6.01 33.97
N GLN A 36 -14.61 6.70 33.03
CA GLN A 36 -14.09 6.12 31.81
C GLN A 36 -13.16 4.98 32.20
N PRO A 37 -13.22 3.80 31.54
CA PRO A 37 -12.24 2.75 31.79
C PRO A 37 -10.85 3.32 31.54
N ASP A 38 -9.98 3.25 32.54
CA ASP A 38 -8.64 3.79 32.41
C ASP A 38 -7.86 3.07 31.30
N ARG A 39 -6.88 3.78 30.72
CA ARG A 39 -6.05 3.32 29.60
C ARG A 39 -5.41 1.95 29.83
N GLN A 40 -5.17 1.57 31.09
CA GLN A 40 -4.55 0.29 31.45
C GLN A 40 -5.59 -0.84 31.40
N SER A 41 -6.83 -0.57 31.80
CA SER A 41 -7.96 -1.49 31.70
C SER A 41 -8.26 -1.85 30.24
N LEU A 42 -8.29 -0.84 29.35
CA LEU A 42 -8.52 -1.06 27.92
C LEU A 42 -7.34 -1.78 27.25
N ALA A 43 -6.09 -1.42 27.57
CA ALA A 43 -4.93 -2.15 27.05
C ALA A 43 -4.89 -3.62 27.51
N ARG A 44 -5.35 -3.93 28.73
CA ARG A 44 -5.52 -5.32 29.20
C ARG A 44 -6.62 -6.05 28.42
N HIS A 45 -7.69 -5.35 28.07
CA HIS A 45 -8.78 -5.90 27.24
C HIS A 45 -8.31 -6.18 25.81
N ILE A 46 -7.49 -5.29 25.23
CA ILE A 46 -6.88 -5.47 23.90
C ILE A 46 -5.82 -6.60 23.91
N LEU A 47 -5.13 -6.82 25.05
CA LEU A 47 -4.22 -7.95 25.23
C LEU A 47 -4.89 -9.29 25.51
N ASP A 48 -6.23 -9.34 25.48
CA ASP A 48 -6.98 -10.58 25.57
C ASP A 48 -6.38 -11.62 24.59
N PRO A 49 -6.17 -12.88 25.00
CA PRO A 49 -5.62 -13.93 24.16
C PRO A 49 -6.26 -14.05 22.77
N ARG A 50 -7.53 -13.66 22.63
CA ARG A 50 -8.31 -13.64 21.38
C ARG A 50 -7.79 -12.60 20.38
N VAL A 51 -7.44 -11.40 20.84
CA VAL A 51 -6.95 -10.29 20.00
C VAL A 51 -5.43 -10.34 19.86
N LYS A 52 -4.73 -10.68 20.95
CA LYS A 52 -3.27 -10.88 21.02
C LYS A 52 -2.73 -11.90 20.00
N ALA A 53 -3.53 -12.88 19.58
CA ALA A 53 -3.11 -13.89 18.62
C ALA A 53 -2.78 -13.32 17.23
N TYR A 54 -3.39 -12.18 16.89
CA TYR A 54 -3.32 -11.55 15.57
C TYR A 54 -2.41 -10.31 15.54
N MET A 55 -1.84 -9.94 16.69
CA MET A 55 -0.92 -8.82 16.84
C MET A 55 0.53 -9.21 16.58
N THR A 56 1.29 -8.29 15.98
CA THR A 56 2.76 -8.44 15.90
C THR A 56 3.38 -8.47 17.31
N PRO A 57 4.56 -9.09 17.50
CA PRO A 57 5.32 -9.02 18.74
C PRO A 57 5.48 -7.58 19.28
N ALA A 58 5.74 -6.60 18.40
CA ALA A 58 5.88 -5.19 18.74
C ALA A 58 4.58 -4.57 19.27
N THR A 59 3.44 -4.83 18.62
CA THR A 59 2.12 -4.36 19.05
C THR A 59 1.74 -4.92 20.42
N ARG A 60 2.02 -6.20 20.65
CA ARG A 60 1.80 -6.84 21.95
C ARG A 60 2.69 -6.25 23.03
N ALA A 61 3.91 -5.89 22.69
CA ALA A 61 4.84 -5.25 23.62
C ALA A 61 4.33 -3.84 24.00
N ALA A 62 3.90 -3.03 23.03
CA ALA A 62 3.34 -1.71 23.27
C ALA A 62 2.08 -1.73 24.15
N PHE A 63 1.10 -2.59 23.83
CA PHE A 63 -0.08 -2.74 24.70
C PHE A 63 0.27 -3.30 26.08
N ARG A 64 1.31 -4.13 26.24
CA ARG A 64 1.79 -4.57 27.56
C ARG A 64 2.43 -3.43 28.34
N THR A 65 3.19 -2.57 27.68
CA THR A 65 3.78 -1.38 28.29
C THR A 65 2.68 -0.45 28.81
N ILE A 66 1.60 -0.27 28.04
CA ILE A 66 0.45 0.54 28.43
C ILE A 66 -0.35 -0.13 29.57
N ALA A 67 -0.59 -1.45 29.50
CA ALA A 67 -1.29 -2.23 30.53
C ALA A 67 -0.56 -2.27 31.89
N ASN A 68 0.77 -2.11 31.87
CA ASN A 68 1.65 -2.23 33.04
C ASN A 68 2.23 -0.89 33.52
N GLY A 69 1.81 0.25 32.95
CA GLY A 69 2.19 1.57 33.45
C GLY A 69 3.60 2.05 33.07
N GLY A 70 4.14 1.65 31.91
CA GLY A 70 5.28 2.35 31.30
C GLY A 70 6.69 1.76 31.50
N ALA A 71 6.85 0.49 31.90
CA ALA A 71 8.17 -0.14 31.91
C ALA A 71 8.57 -0.66 30.51
N THR A 72 9.73 -0.21 30.03
CA THR A 72 10.34 -0.50 28.73
C THR A 72 10.53 -1.99 28.48
N SER A 73 9.96 -2.52 27.38
CA SER A 73 10.27 -3.87 26.89
C SER A 73 11.11 -3.81 25.61
N ALA A 74 12.02 -4.77 25.49
CA ALA A 74 13.08 -4.86 24.48
C ALA A 74 12.58 -4.80 23.02
N PRO A 75 13.40 -4.27 22.10
CA PRO A 75 13.11 -4.22 20.67
C PRO A 75 12.94 -5.63 20.09
N ALA A 76 12.11 -5.73 19.05
CA ALA A 76 11.92 -6.97 18.29
C ALA A 76 13.27 -7.46 17.78
N THR A 77 13.65 -8.68 18.15
CA THR A 77 14.85 -9.34 17.62
C THR A 77 14.48 -10.05 16.33
N GLY A 78 15.36 -10.03 15.31
CA GLY A 78 15.16 -10.70 14.01
C GLY A 78 14.87 -12.22 14.07
N ASN A 79 14.85 -12.82 15.26
CA ASN A 79 14.43 -14.20 15.50
C ASN A 79 12.93 -14.46 15.27
N ASP A 80 12.09 -13.42 15.23
CA ASP A 80 10.62 -13.58 15.10
C ASP A 80 10.16 -13.82 13.65
N LEU A 81 10.98 -13.53 12.63
CA LEU A 81 10.57 -13.68 11.23
C LEU A 81 10.68 -15.14 10.73
N ASN A 82 11.41 -16.02 11.43
CA ASN A 82 11.60 -17.44 11.08
C ASN A 82 11.86 -17.67 9.57
N LEU A 83 12.55 -16.72 8.94
CA LEU A 83 12.89 -16.79 7.53
C LEU A 83 14.08 -17.72 7.38
N LYS A 84 13.91 -18.74 6.54
CA LYS A 84 15.04 -19.50 6.03
C LYS A 84 15.28 -19.04 4.61
N ALA A 85 16.42 -18.41 4.38
CA ALA A 85 16.89 -18.07 3.04
C ALA A 85 16.96 -19.36 2.24
N THR A 86 15.95 -19.57 1.41
CA THR A 86 16.03 -20.61 0.39
C THR A 86 16.46 -19.85 -0.84
N LEU A 87 17.69 -20.10 -1.32
CA LEU A 87 18.14 -19.59 -2.60
C LEU A 87 17.08 -19.91 -3.66
N GLY A 88 16.83 -19.00 -4.61
CA GLY A 88 15.98 -19.29 -5.76
C GLY A 88 16.52 -20.55 -6.44
N GLN A 89 15.84 -21.69 -6.26
CA GLN A 89 16.23 -22.92 -6.92
C GLN A 89 15.53 -23.03 -8.27
N GLY A 90 16.33 -23.01 -9.34
CA GLY A 90 15.83 -23.02 -10.72
C GLY A 90 15.43 -21.63 -11.22
N GLY A 91 14.95 -21.58 -12.46
CA GLY A 91 14.55 -20.33 -13.11
C GLY A 91 15.43 -19.95 -14.30
N THR A 92 15.05 -18.89 -15.00
CA THR A 92 15.76 -18.38 -16.18
C THR A 92 16.33 -17.01 -15.87
N ALA A 93 17.58 -16.78 -16.27
CA ALA A 93 18.19 -15.46 -16.18
C ALA A 93 17.34 -14.43 -16.96
N ALA A 94 17.44 -13.16 -16.55
CA ALA A 94 16.72 -12.10 -17.23
C ALA A 94 17.28 -11.89 -18.66
N PRO A 95 16.42 -11.71 -19.68
CA PRO A 95 16.86 -11.42 -21.03
C PRO A 95 17.47 -10.01 -21.11
N VAL A 96 17.93 -9.62 -22.30
CA VAL A 96 18.47 -8.27 -22.54
C VAL A 96 17.39 -7.21 -22.24
N PRO A 97 17.73 -6.10 -21.57
CA PRO A 97 16.79 -5.01 -21.34
C PRO A 97 16.13 -4.47 -22.59
N SER A 98 14.87 -4.08 -22.47
CA SER A 98 14.08 -3.52 -23.58
C SER A 98 13.84 -2.01 -23.47
N PHE A 99 14.18 -1.39 -22.34
CA PHE A 99 13.83 0.00 -22.06
C PHE A 99 15.01 0.79 -21.47
N THR A 100 14.98 2.11 -21.71
CA THR A 100 15.79 3.05 -20.94
C THR A 100 15.12 3.26 -19.59
N ASN A 101 15.90 3.25 -18.51
CA ASN A 101 15.39 3.55 -17.18
C ASN A 101 15.86 4.95 -16.77
N VAL A 102 14.95 5.74 -16.23
CA VAL A 102 15.21 7.09 -15.70
C VAL A 102 15.02 7.02 -14.19
N ARG A 103 15.99 7.49 -13.41
CA ARG A 103 15.80 7.68 -11.96
C ARG A 103 14.94 8.92 -11.75
N VAL A 104 13.91 8.83 -10.93
CA VAL A 104 12.98 9.95 -10.73
C VAL A 104 13.34 10.82 -9.53
N ASN A 105 13.87 10.21 -8.46
CA ASN A 105 14.34 10.89 -7.27
C ASN A 105 15.84 11.27 -7.38
N ALA A 106 16.29 12.21 -6.56
CA ALA A 106 17.65 12.73 -6.58
C ALA A 106 18.36 12.47 -5.23
N PRO A 107 19.19 11.40 -5.11
CA PRO A 107 19.88 11.07 -3.85
C PRO A 107 20.81 12.15 -3.29
N GLY A 108 21.21 13.13 -4.11
CA GLY A 108 21.93 14.30 -3.63
C GLY A 108 21.10 15.22 -2.73
N MET A 109 19.77 15.06 -2.71
CA MET A 109 18.85 15.78 -1.83
C MET A 109 18.70 15.10 -0.45
N ASP A 110 19.11 13.84 -0.32
CA ASP A 110 19.08 13.05 0.93
C ASP A 110 20.17 13.52 1.90
N SER A 111 19.94 14.66 2.53
CA SER A 111 20.93 15.44 3.26
C SER A 111 20.55 15.72 4.72
N ASN A 112 19.30 15.48 5.11
CA ASN A 112 18.80 15.83 6.44
C ASN A 112 19.26 14.85 7.53
N ARG A 113 19.37 13.56 7.22
CA ARG A 113 19.76 12.50 8.15
C ARG A 113 20.57 11.42 7.43
N THR A 114 21.58 10.89 8.12
CA THR A 114 22.34 9.75 7.59
C THR A 114 21.45 8.52 7.51
N ASP A 115 21.45 7.86 6.36
CA ASP A 115 20.76 6.57 6.12
C ASP A 115 19.22 6.60 6.23
N GLN A 116 18.62 7.79 6.11
CA GLN A 116 17.20 7.95 5.77
C GLN A 116 17.10 8.34 4.29
N THR A 117 17.20 7.34 3.42
CA THR A 117 17.31 7.51 1.96
C THR A 117 16.42 6.52 1.22
N THR A 118 15.37 6.03 1.87
CA THR A 118 14.53 4.98 1.32
C THR A 118 13.37 5.59 0.58
N GLN A 119 13.29 5.28 -0.71
CA GLN A 119 12.06 5.44 -1.47
C GLN A 119 11.36 4.11 -1.76
N SER A 120 10.05 4.07 -1.54
CA SER A 120 9.21 2.86 -1.68
C SER A 120 7.81 3.19 -2.16
N GLU A 121 7.02 2.15 -2.47
CA GLU A 121 5.58 2.27 -2.69
C GLU A 121 5.22 3.31 -3.75
N THR A 122 5.55 2.96 -4.99
CA THR A 122 5.48 3.90 -6.10
C THR A 122 4.09 3.97 -6.70
N SER A 123 3.61 5.18 -6.98
CA SER A 123 2.43 5.42 -7.79
C SER A 123 2.76 6.36 -8.96
N VAL A 124 1.97 6.30 -10.05
CA VAL A 124 2.16 7.14 -11.23
C VAL A 124 0.81 7.67 -11.73
N ALA A 125 0.79 8.92 -12.17
CA ALA A 125 -0.33 9.52 -12.89
C ALA A 125 0.16 10.31 -14.10
N VAL A 126 -0.68 10.39 -15.14
CA VAL A 126 -0.32 10.96 -16.44
C VAL A 126 -1.44 11.86 -16.97
N ALA A 127 -1.09 13.09 -17.35
CA ALA A 127 -2.00 14.00 -18.05
C ALA A 127 -1.26 14.72 -19.18
N GLY A 128 -1.57 14.32 -20.42
CA GLY A 128 -0.85 14.82 -21.59
C GLY A 128 0.62 14.40 -21.55
N SER A 129 1.54 15.37 -21.63
CA SER A 129 2.99 15.11 -21.48
C SER A 129 3.47 15.17 -20.03
N ASN A 130 2.61 15.54 -19.08
CA ASN A 130 2.99 15.59 -17.68
C ASN A 130 2.88 14.20 -17.05
N VAL A 131 3.94 13.77 -16.38
CA VAL A 131 3.99 12.52 -15.62
C VAL A 131 4.38 12.87 -14.19
N VAL A 132 3.65 12.34 -13.22
CA VAL A 132 3.95 12.49 -11.80
C VAL A 132 4.17 11.12 -11.20
N VAL A 133 5.24 10.96 -10.43
CA VAL A 133 5.56 9.75 -9.68
C VAL A 133 5.60 10.11 -8.21
N GLY A 134 4.83 9.39 -7.39
CA GLY A 134 4.76 9.54 -5.95
C GLY A 134 5.40 8.33 -5.28
N TYR A 135 6.01 8.55 -4.12
CA TYR A 135 6.72 7.52 -3.35
C TYR A 135 6.85 7.93 -1.89
N ASN A 136 6.97 6.95 -1.00
CA ASN A 136 7.48 7.26 0.34
C ASN A 136 8.91 7.78 0.21
N ASP A 137 9.29 8.78 1.00
CA ASP A 137 10.63 9.35 1.03
C ASP A 137 11.07 9.66 2.46
N THR A 138 11.94 8.82 3.02
CA THR A 138 12.31 8.93 4.44
C THR A 138 13.26 10.07 4.76
N GLN A 139 13.81 10.78 3.77
CA GLN A 139 14.79 11.83 4.04
C GLN A 139 14.19 13.02 4.81
N HIS A 140 12.86 13.17 4.83
CA HIS A 140 12.15 14.16 5.65
C HIS A 140 11.50 13.56 6.91
N ALA A 141 11.80 12.30 7.24
CA ALA A 141 11.34 11.63 8.46
C ALA A 141 12.14 12.10 9.69
N LEU A 142 11.98 13.37 10.03
CA LEU A 142 12.68 14.03 11.12
C LEU A 142 12.12 13.58 12.48
N PHE A 143 11.57 14.49 13.28
CA PHE A 143 10.95 14.14 14.54
C PHE A 143 9.44 14.00 14.30
N ARG A 144 8.90 12.77 14.42
CA ARG A 144 7.48 12.45 14.11
C ARG A 144 6.49 13.46 14.63
N ALA A 145 6.72 13.93 15.86
CA ALA A 145 5.85 14.90 16.49
C ALA A 145 6.22 16.37 16.19
N SER A 146 6.65 16.69 14.96
CA SER A 146 7.04 18.05 14.57
C SER A 146 6.53 18.40 13.17
N ALA A 147 6.32 19.69 12.93
CA ALA A 147 5.89 20.20 11.61
C ALA A 147 6.89 19.91 10.47
N GLY A 148 8.12 19.48 10.80
CA GLY A 148 9.13 19.08 9.83
C GLY A 148 9.15 17.59 9.52
N PHE A 149 8.24 16.78 10.07
CA PHE A 149 8.07 15.40 9.67
C PHE A 149 7.24 15.32 8.39
N ASP A 150 7.80 14.65 7.38
CA ASP A 150 7.10 14.32 6.14
C ASP A 150 7.81 13.12 5.52
N THR A 151 7.06 12.22 4.92
CA THR A 151 7.58 11.01 4.28
C THR A 151 6.99 10.81 2.89
N ILE A 152 6.38 11.84 2.30
CA ILE A 152 5.76 11.76 0.97
C ILE A 152 6.58 12.57 -0.02
N GLY A 153 7.24 11.86 -0.92
CA GLY A 153 8.01 12.43 -2.02
C GLY A 153 7.22 12.44 -3.33
N VAL A 154 7.48 13.46 -4.16
CA VAL A 154 6.95 13.54 -5.52
C VAL A 154 8.04 13.93 -6.51
N ALA A 155 8.02 13.32 -7.69
CA ALA A 155 8.80 13.73 -8.84
C ALA A 155 7.89 14.00 -10.03
N TYR A 156 8.24 14.97 -10.87
CA TYR A 156 7.45 15.33 -12.04
C TYR A 156 8.30 15.41 -13.31
N SER A 157 7.64 15.14 -14.43
CA SER A 157 8.17 15.28 -15.78
C SER A 157 7.18 16.07 -16.63
N THR A 158 7.68 16.86 -17.57
CA THR A 158 6.86 17.63 -18.53
C THR A 158 7.04 17.15 -19.98
N ASP A 159 7.90 16.16 -20.20
CA ASP A 159 8.30 15.64 -21.50
C ASP A 159 7.96 14.15 -21.68
N GLY A 160 6.92 13.69 -20.98
CA GLY A 160 6.41 12.32 -21.07
C GLY A 160 7.29 11.30 -20.36
N GLY A 161 8.07 11.71 -19.36
CA GLY A 161 8.92 10.85 -18.53
C GLY A 161 10.34 10.66 -19.07
N ALA A 162 10.80 11.49 -20.02
CA ALA A 162 12.17 11.42 -20.51
C ALA A 162 13.16 12.01 -19.48
N HIS A 163 12.75 13.08 -18.78
CA HIS A 163 13.48 13.67 -17.67
C HIS A 163 12.55 13.94 -16.49
N PHE A 164 13.06 13.74 -15.27
CA PHE A 164 12.33 14.02 -14.04
C PHE A 164 13.03 15.11 -13.23
N THR A 165 12.23 15.91 -12.55
CA THR A 165 12.65 16.77 -11.44
C THR A 165 12.12 16.16 -10.16
N ASP A 166 13.01 15.93 -9.19
CA ASP A 166 12.62 15.65 -7.82
C ASP A 166 11.97 16.90 -7.23
N GLY A 167 10.68 16.81 -6.93
CA GLY A 167 9.85 17.90 -6.43
C GLY A 167 9.94 18.05 -4.90
N GLY A 168 10.61 17.13 -4.21
CA GLY A 168 10.63 17.07 -2.76
C GLY A 168 9.28 16.67 -2.19
N VAL A 169 8.91 17.29 -1.06
CA VAL A 169 7.75 16.90 -0.27
C VAL A 169 6.47 17.65 -0.64
N ILE A 170 5.32 17.00 -0.42
CA ILE A 170 4.02 17.66 -0.40
C ILE A 170 3.88 18.42 0.93
N PRO A 171 3.39 19.67 0.97
CA PRO A 171 3.29 20.39 2.24
C PRO A 171 2.29 19.75 3.21
N ASN A 172 2.65 19.68 4.49
CA ASN A 172 1.76 19.28 5.57
C ASN A 172 0.52 20.19 5.68
N ALA A 173 -0.63 19.61 5.98
CA ALA A 173 -1.82 20.35 6.37
C ALA A 173 -1.72 20.87 7.81
N PRO A 174 -2.38 22.01 8.17
CA PRO A 174 -2.43 22.44 9.55
C PRO A 174 -2.95 21.31 10.45
N GLU A 175 -2.26 21.03 11.54
CA GLU A 175 -2.62 20.00 12.53
C GLU A 175 -2.31 18.54 12.14
N PHE A 176 -1.73 18.32 10.95
CA PHE A 176 -1.37 17.00 10.45
C PHE A 176 0.09 16.93 10.00
N VAL A 177 0.63 15.72 9.96
CA VAL A 177 1.84 15.40 9.18
C VAL A 177 1.57 14.26 8.21
N ASN A 178 2.24 14.30 7.06
CA ASN A 178 2.16 13.26 6.03
C ASN A 178 3.00 12.04 6.45
N LEU A 179 2.46 10.81 6.28
CA LEU A 179 3.03 9.58 6.86
C LEU A 179 3.46 8.50 5.86
N ALA A 180 2.58 8.03 4.97
CA ALA A 180 2.91 6.88 4.11
C ALA A 180 1.87 6.68 3.01
N ASP A 181 2.11 5.67 2.18
CA ASP A 181 1.22 5.06 1.20
C ASP A 181 0.73 5.99 0.07
N PRO A 182 1.60 6.73 -0.64
CA PRO A 182 1.16 7.68 -1.65
C PRO A 182 0.56 6.99 -2.88
N TRP A 183 -0.69 7.34 -3.19
CA TRP A 183 -1.36 6.97 -4.43
C TRP A 183 -1.65 8.20 -5.29
N LEU A 184 -1.52 8.06 -6.61
CA LEU A 184 -1.71 9.14 -7.58
C LEU A 184 -2.82 8.82 -8.59
N ALA A 185 -3.56 9.85 -8.99
CA ALA A 185 -4.48 9.83 -10.12
C ALA A 185 -4.58 11.22 -10.77
N SER A 186 -5.10 11.28 -12.00
CA SER A 186 -5.31 12.53 -12.73
C SER A 186 -6.73 12.62 -13.31
N ASP A 187 -7.26 13.84 -13.39
CA ASP A 187 -8.55 14.11 -14.03
C ASP A 187 -8.40 14.51 -15.51
N ARG A 188 -9.53 14.57 -16.22
CA ARG A 188 -9.58 14.96 -17.64
C ARG A 188 -9.26 16.44 -17.87
N ALA A 189 -9.22 17.26 -16.82
CA ALA A 189 -8.78 18.66 -16.88
C ALA A 189 -7.26 18.80 -16.71
N GLY A 190 -6.55 17.69 -16.44
CA GLY A 190 -5.10 17.65 -16.27
C GLY A 190 -4.63 18.02 -14.87
N ASN A 191 -5.52 18.03 -13.88
CA ASN A 191 -5.11 18.10 -12.48
C ASN A 191 -4.63 16.73 -12.01
N PHE A 192 -3.67 16.74 -11.09
CA PHE A 192 -3.19 15.57 -10.39
C PHE A 192 -3.68 15.60 -8.95
N TYR A 193 -3.93 14.43 -8.40
CA TYR A 193 -4.29 14.24 -7.01
C TYR A 193 -3.38 13.20 -6.40
N SER A 194 -3.00 13.41 -5.14
CA SER A 194 -2.22 12.47 -4.35
C SER A 194 -2.95 12.19 -3.05
N SER A 195 -3.28 10.92 -2.80
CA SER A 195 -3.77 10.47 -1.50
C SER A 195 -2.65 9.78 -0.73
N PHE A 196 -2.68 9.91 0.59
CA PHE A 196 -1.72 9.30 1.51
C PHE A 196 -2.23 9.39 2.94
N ILE A 197 -1.59 8.65 3.85
CA ILE A 197 -1.89 8.65 5.27
C ILE A 197 -1.40 9.95 5.92
N LEU A 198 -2.23 10.53 6.79
CA LEU A 198 -1.94 11.66 7.66
C LEU A 198 -2.01 11.24 9.12
N GLU A 199 -1.07 11.71 9.95
CA GLU A 199 -1.20 11.66 11.43
C GLU A 199 -1.92 12.93 11.92
N ASP A 200 -3.05 12.77 12.59
CA ASP A 200 -3.72 13.87 13.30
C ASP A 200 -3.05 14.10 14.67
N PHE A 201 -2.44 15.27 14.86
CA PHE A 201 -1.75 15.57 16.13
C PHE A 201 -2.65 15.68 17.36
N PHE A 202 -3.92 16.01 17.17
CA PHE A 202 -4.84 16.27 18.27
C PHE A 202 -5.48 15.00 18.79
N TYR A 203 -5.83 14.10 17.87
CA TYR A 203 -6.48 12.84 18.20
C TYR A 203 -5.55 11.63 18.16
N GLY A 204 -4.37 11.76 17.54
CA GLY A 204 -3.45 10.64 17.31
C GLY A 204 -4.07 9.53 16.50
N ASN A 205 -4.87 9.91 15.51
CA ASN A 205 -5.51 9.02 14.57
C ASN A 205 -4.81 9.13 13.22
N ASP A 206 -4.74 8.02 12.50
CA ASP A 206 -4.21 7.99 11.15
C ASP A 206 -5.38 7.99 10.17
N VAL A 207 -5.47 9.04 9.36
CA VAL A 207 -6.56 9.31 8.41
C VAL A 207 -6.02 9.44 7.00
N ILE A 208 -6.90 9.39 6.00
CA ILE A 208 -6.48 9.64 4.61
C ILE A 208 -6.66 11.12 4.27
N GLY A 209 -5.63 11.69 3.65
CA GLY A 209 -5.64 13.04 3.10
C GLY A 209 -5.49 13.03 1.59
N VAL A 210 -5.98 14.07 0.91
CA VAL A 210 -5.80 14.23 -0.54
C VAL A 210 -5.29 15.62 -0.86
N ALA A 211 -4.12 15.68 -1.48
CA ALA A 211 -3.52 16.89 -2.04
C ALA A 211 -3.83 17.01 -3.54
N LYS A 212 -3.87 18.25 -4.04
CA LYS A 212 -4.14 18.54 -5.46
C LYS A 212 -3.00 19.33 -6.08
N SER A 213 -2.67 19.00 -7.32
CA SER A 213 -1.80 19.79 -8.19
C SER A 213 -2.55 20.21 -9.47
N ALA A 214 -2.39 21.47 -9.86
CA ALA A 214 -2.99 22.05 -11.06
C ALA A 214 -1.93 22.56 -12.06
N ASP A 215 -0.65 22.27 -11.82
CA ASP A 215 0.50 22.82 -12.55
C ASP A 215 1.42 21.74 -13.15
N GLY A 216 0.88 20.54 -13.35
CA GLY A 216 1.61 19.41 -13.92
C GLY A 216 2.41 18.60 -12.89
N GLY A 217 2.03 18.66 -11.61
CA GLY A 217 2.73 17.97 -10.52
C GLY A 217 3.89 18.73 -9.90
N LYS A 218 4.10 20.01 -10.27
CA LYS A 218 5.24 20.79 -9.77
C LYS A 218 5.02 21.24 -8.33
N THR A 219 3.78 21.59 -7.99
CA THR A 219 3.37 21.93 -6.64
C THR A 219 2.06 21.26 -6.29
N PHE A 220 1.89 20.96 -5.00
CA PHE A 220 0.67 20.40 -4.43
C PHE A 220 0.14 21.32 -3.34
N THR A 221 -1.19 21.40 -3.22
CA THR A 221 -1.83 22.01 -2.05
C THR A 221 -1.55 21.18 -0.81
N PRO A 222 -1.63 21.76 0.40
CA PRO A 222 -1.77 20.94 1.60
C PRO A 222 -2.95 19.96 1.44
N PRO A 223 -2.84 18.73 1.97
CA PRO A 223 -3.89 17.74 1.82
C PRO A 223 -5.16 18.15 2.57
N VAL A 224 -6.31 17.81 1.99
CA VAL A 224 -7.61 17.89 2.68
C VAL A 224 -7.88 16.52 3.29
N PRO A 225 -8.01 16.38 4.63
CA PRO A 225 -8.37 15.11 5.24
C PRO A 225 -9.79 14.70 4.83
N THR A 226 -9.97 13.43 4.46
CA THR A 226 -11.27 12.89 4.05
C THR A 226 -12.22 12.72 5.24
N THR A 227 -11.66 12.50 6.42
CA THR A 227 -12.35 12.32 7.68
C THR A 227 -11.52 12.88 8.82
N ARG A 228 -12.16 13.13 9.96
CA ARG A 228 -11.48 13.48 11.21
C ARG A 228 -12.21 12.84 12.39
N PRO A 229 -12.09 11.52 12.56
CA PRO A 229 -12.80 10.80 13.59
C PRO A 229 -12.26 11.18 14.97
N THR A 230 -13.16 11.29 15.93
CA THR A 230 -12.84 11.47 17.36
C THR A 230 -12.90 10.14 18.11
N ASP A 231 -12.69 9.03 17.40
CA ASP A 231 -12.67 7.70 17.99
C ASP A 231 -11.47 7.56 18.93
N PHE A 232 -11.52 6.54 19.80
CA PHE A 232 -10.42 6.29 20.73
C PHE A 232 -9.14 5.85 20.00
N VAL A 233 -9.31 5.04 18.95
CA VAL A 233 -8.27 4.74 17.96
C VAL A 233 -8.95 4.65 16.60
N TYR A 234 -8.40 5.36 15.62
CA TYR A 234 -8.72 5.20 14.21
C TYR A 234 -7.42 5.13 13.41
N LEU A 235 -7.21 4.02 12.73
CA LEU A 235 -6.04 3.80 11.88
C LEU A 235 -6.52 3.48 10.47
N SER A 236 -5.94 4.16 9.50
CA SER A 236 -6.12 3.92 8.08
C SER A 236 -4.83 3.37 7.51
N ASP A 237 -4.92 2.44 6.57
CA ASP A 237 -3.77 1.85 5.89
C ASP A 237 -4.12 1.56 4.42
N LYS A 238 -3.10 1.51 3.57
CA LYS A 238 -3.18 1.13 2.14
C LYS A 238 -4.30 1.82 1.37
N ASP A 239 -4.25 3.16 1.35
CA ASP A 239 -5.17 3.89 0.49
C ASP A 239 -4.84 3.73 -1.00
N ALA A 240 -5.91 3.73 -1.81
CA ALA A 240 -5.80 3.79 -3.25
C ALA A 240 -6.86 4.73 -3.79
N MET A 241 -6.49 5.54 -4.78
CA MET A 241 -7.39 6.50 -5.39
C MET A 241 -7.67 6.24 -6.86
N GLY A 242 -8.84 6.69 -7.29
CA GLY A 242 -9.27 6.69 -8.67
C GLY A 242 -10.04 7.97 -9.02
N VAL A 243 -9.95 8.38 -10.27
CA VAL A 243 -10.62 9.56 -10.80
C VAL A 243 -11.38 9.19 -12.07
N GLY A 244 -12.58 9.72 -12.22
CA GLY A 244 -13.36 9.51 -13.43
C GLY A 244 -14.73 10.18 -13.40
N PRO A 245 -15.51 10.05 -14.48
CA PRO A 245 -16.70 10.84 -14.69
C PRO A 245 -17.79 10.54 -13.65
N ASP A 246 -18.49 11.57 -13.20
CA ASP A 246 -19.72 11.38 -12.44
C ASP A 246 -20.76 10.63 -13.30
N PRO A 247 -21.47 9.62 -12.76
CA PRO A 247 -22.47 8.88 -13.53
C PRO A 247 -23.65 9.74 -13.98
N ASN A 248 -23.98 10.82 -13.26
CA ASN A 248 -25.07 11.75 -13.57
C ASN A 248 -24.58 13.06 -14.23
N VAL A 249 -23.34 13.47 -13.98
CA VAL A 249 -22.74 14.71 -14.53
C VAL A 249 -21.46 14.39 -15.30
N LYS A 250 -21.60 13.81 -16.50
CA LYS A 250 -20.48 13.26 -17.30
C LYS A 250 -19.36 14.24 -17.66
N SER A 251 -19.64 15.54 -17.65
CA SER A 251 -18.64 16.59 -17.88
C SER A 251 -17.75 16.87 -16.67
N ARG A 252 -18.07 16.32 -15.50
CA ARG A 252 -17.32 16.48 -14.27
C ARG A 252 -16.67 15.15 -13.88
N ASP A 253 -15.41 15.21 -13.45
CA ASP A 253 -14.77 14.11 -12.75
C ASP A 253 -14.98 14.22 -11.24
N ASN A 254 -15.21 13.06 -10.62
CA ASN A 254 -15.18 12.91 -9.18
C ASN A 254 -13.85 12.26 -8.78
N VAL A 255 -13.41 12.54 -7.56
CA VAL A 255 -12.22 11.94 -6.96
C VAL A 255 -12.69 10.94 -5.92
N TYR A 256 -12.10 9.75 -5.92
CA TYR A 256 -12.46 8.65 -5.03
C TYR A 256 -11.22 8.10 -4.36
N VAL A 257 -11.32 7.71 -3.10
CA VAL A 257 -10.26 7.02 -2.36
C VAL A 257 -10.86 5.96 -1.46
N ALA A 258 -10.23 4.79 -1.38
CA ALA A 258 -10.61 3.68 -0.51
C ALA A 258 -9.40 3.22 0.30
N TRP A 259 -9.63 2.73 1.51
CA TRP A 259 -8.57 2.28 2.43
C TRP A 259 -9.10 1.24 3.41
N ASP A 260 -8.22 0.42 3.99
CA ASP A 260 -8.59 -0.42 5.12
C ASP A 260 -8.50 0.36 6.44
N ASP A 261 -9.45 0.10 7.35
CA ASP A 261 -9.49 0.78 8.64
C ASP A 261 -9.62 -0.15 9.84
N PHE A 262 -9.08 0.35 10.96
CA PHE A 262 -9.19 -0.21 12.29
C PHE A 262 -9.77 0.85 13.21
N ARG A 263 -10.98 0.61 13.69
CA ARG A 263 -11.73 1.60 14.47
C ARG A 263 -12.10 1.05 15.83
N ILE A 264 -11.60 1.69 16.88
CA ILE A 264 -11.94 1.39 18.28
C ILE A 264 -12.67 2.60 18.86
N THR A 265 -13.93 2.41 19.20
CA THR A 265 -14.73 3.38 19.94
C THR A 265 -14.75 2.99 21.42
N THR A 266 -15.49 3.73 22.25
CA THR A 266 -15.66 3.40 23.66
C THR A 266 -16.41 2.08 23.90
N ILE A 267 -17.13 1.57 22.89
CA ILE A 267 -18.01 0.40 23.04
C ILE A 267 -17.80 -0.67 21.96
N ASP A 268 -17.21 -0.31 20.81
CA ASP A 268 -17.09 -1.19 19.65
C ASP A 268 -15.67 -1.22 19.11
N PHE A 269 -15.29 -2.36 18.53
CA PHE A 269 -14.11 -2.49 17.68
C PHE A 269 -14.54 -3.08 16.33
N THR A 270 -14.35 -2.30 15.27
CA THR A 270 -14.67 -2.70 13.89
C THR A 270 -13.45 -2.70 12.99
N LEU A 271 -13.48 -3.59 12.01
CA LEU A 271 -12.51 -3.73 10.92
C LEU A 271 -13.25 -3.48 9.60
N GLY A 272 -12.72 -2.61 8.75
CA GLY A 272 -13.48 -2.11 7.61
C GLY A 272 -12.68 -1.85 6.36
N LEU A 273 -13.45 -1.57 5.31
CA LEU A 273 -13.04 -1.04 4.02
C LEU A 273 -13.83 0.25 3.83
N ALA A 274 -13.18 1.38 4.07
CA ALA A 274 -13.77 2.70 4.01
C ALA A 274 -13.58 3.31 2.62
N PHE A 275 -14.42 4.29 2.29
CA PHE A 275 -14.42 4.97 1.01
C PHE A 275 -14.83 6.43 1.16
N ALA A 276 -14.16 7.32 0.44
CA ALA A 276 -14.50 8.72 0.34
C ALA A 276 -14.65 9.16 -1.11
N ARG A 277 -15.62 10.04 -1.35
CA ARG A 277 -15.91 10.67 -2.63
C ARG A 277 -15.83 12.18 -2.50
N SER A 278 -15.22 12.83 -3.48
CA SER A 278 -15.32 14.27 -3.70
C SER A 278 -15.95 14.58 -5.06
N THR A 279 -16.82 15.61 -5.10
CA THR A 279 -17.46 16.12 -6.33
C THR A 279 -17.07 17.56 -6.68
N ASP A 280 -16.11 18.11 -5.93
CA ASP A 280 -15.62 19.49 -6.07
C ASP A 280 -14.09 19.55 -6.22
N GLY A 281 -13.49 18.45 -6.70
CA GLY A 281 -12.06 18.38 -6.98
C GLY A 281 -11.21 18.29 -5.72
N GLY A 282 -11.64 17.52 -4.73
CA GLY A 282 -10.91 17.21 -3.50
C GLY A 282 -11.10 18.23 -2.37
N ALA A 283 -12.00 19.20 -2.51
CA ALA A 283 -12.20 20.23 -1.50
C ALA A 283 -13.11 19.77 -0.34
N THR A 284 -14.10 18.92 -0.62
CA THR A 284 -14.95 18.27 0.39
C THR A 284 -15.15 16.79 0.08
N TRP A 285 -15.44 16.01 1.13
CA TRP A 285 -15.51 14.55 1.08
C TRP A 285 -16.77 14.00 1.75
N ASP A 286 -17.48 13.14 1.02
CA ASP A 286 -18.52 12.27 1.54
C ASP A 286 -17.92 10.89 1.86
N VAL A 287 -17.98 10.44 3.11
CA VAL A 287 -17.40 9.16 3.56
C VAL A 287 -18.49 8.12 3.78
N THR A 288 -18.25 6.90 3.30
CA THR A 288 -19.10 5.72 3.52
C THR A 288 -18.24 4.48 3.77
N ASP A 289 -18.83 3.45 4.38
CA ASP A 289 -18.22 2.14 4.45
C ASP A 289 -18.62 1.33 3.21
N VAL A 290 -17.63 0.73 2.54
CA VAL A 290 -17.88 -0.32 1.52
C VAL A 290 -18.26 -1.60 2.23
N ALA A 291 -17.52 -1.93 3.29
CA ALA A 291 -17.80 -3.04 4.19
C ALA A 291 -17.26 -2.70 5.59
N ARG A 292 -18.01 -3.07 6.64
CA ARG A 292 -17.56 -2.90 8.02
C ARG A 292 -18.02 -4.08 8.87
N ASN A 293 -17.09 -4.66 9.61
CA ASN A 293 -17.30 -5.86 10.41
C ASN A 293 -17.00 -5.55 11.87
N ALA A 294 -17.98 -5.76 12.75
CA ALA A 294 -17.71 -5.81 14.18
C ALA A 294 -16.84 -7.02 14.51
N LEU A 295 -15.90 -6.86 15.44
CA LEU A 295 -15.19 -8.01 15.98
C LEU A 295 -16.14 -8.80 16.89
N PRO A 296 -16.50 -10.04 16.52
CA PRO A 296 -17.38 -10.85 17.34
C PRO A 296 -16.68 -11.23 18.65
N VAL A 297 -17.47 -11.61 19.65
CA VAL A 297 -16.95 -12.08 20.95
C VAL A 297 -16.20 -13.41 20.86
N ASP A 298 -16.35 -14.12 19.73
CA ASP A 298 -15.71 -15.40 19.44
C ASP A 298 -14.35 -15.22 18.72
N CYS A 299 -13.82 -16.28 18.10
CA CYS A 299 -12.52 -16.26 17.43
C CYS A 299 -12.61 -16.04 15.91
N SER A 300 -13.77 -15.64 15.40
CA SER A 300 -14.00 -15.27 14.02
C SER A 300 -13.49 -13.87 13.72
N LEU A 301 -13.13 -13.62 12.48
CA LEU A 301 -12.68 -12.30 12.03
C LEU A 301 -12.96 -12.12 10.54
N THR A 302 -13.10 -10.88 10.12
CA THR A 302 -13.07 -10.49 8.71
C THR A 302 -12.41 -9.14 8.62
N GLN A 303 -11.40 -9.02 7.75
CA GLN A 303 -10.71 -7.78 7.45
C GLN A 303 -10.37 -7.70 5.97
N TYR A 304 -10.26 -6.49 5.46
CA TYR A 304 -9.82 -6.16 4.12
C TYR A 304 -8.44 -5.51 4.17
N PHE A 305 -7.67 -5.64 3.10
CA PHE A 305 -6.33 -5.06 2.97
C PHE A 305 -6.04 -4.72 1.50
N GLY A 306 -5.28 -3.66 1.26
CA GLY A 306 -4.79 -3.31 -0.08
C GLY A 306 -5.94 -2.95 -1.03
N ALA A 307 -6.71 -1.94 -0.67
CA ALA A 307 -7.83 -1.48 -1.50
C ALA A 307 -7.33 -1.04 -2.89
N GLN A 308 -8.18 -1.20 -3.91
CA GLN A 308 -7.96 -0.67 -5.27
C GLN A 308 -9.23 -0.01 -5.77
N VAL A 309 -9.11 1.20 -6.32
CA VAL A 309 -10.25 1.94 -6.87
C VAL A 309 -10.16 1.98 -8.39
N GLY A 310 -11.16 1.40 -9.06
CA GLY A 310 -11.32 1.45 -10.52
C GLY A 310 -12.55 2.24 -10.91
N VAL A 311 -12.44 3.14 -11.90
CA VAL A 311 -13.58 3.90 -12.42
C VAL A 311 -13.72 3.64 -13.91
N ASP A 312 -14.89 3.16 -14.33
CA ASP A 312 -15.19 3.06 -15.76
C ASP A 312 -15.32 4.47 -16.35
N GLN A 313 -14.38 4.82 -17.22
CA GLN A 313 -14.27 6.14 -17.85
C GLN A 313 -15.45 6.46 -18.79
N LYS A 314 -16.32 5.49 -19.09
CA LYS A 314 -17.55 5.70 -19.86
C LYS A 314 -18.77 5.88 -18.94
N SER A 315 -19.06 4.88 -18.10
CA SER A 315 -20.28 4.88 -17.27
C SER A 315 -20.13 5.57 -15.92
N GLY A 316 -18.93 5.87 -15.44
CA GLY A 316 -18.72 6.40 -14.09
C GLY A 316 -19.04 5.40 -12.99
N THR A 317 -19.19 4.12 -13.34
CA THR A 317 -19.31 3.02 -12.36
C THR A 317 -18.00 2.91 -11.61
N VAL A 318 -18.08 2.84 -10.29
CA VAL A 318 -16.93 2.72 -9.39
C VAL A 318 -16.84 1.28 -8.89
N TYR A 319 -15.62 0.77 -8.86
CA TYR A 319 -15.27 -0.54 -8.34
C TYR A 319 -14.25 -0.38 -7.23
N VAL A 320 -14.42 -1.15 -6.15
CA VAL A 320 -13.42 -1.27 -5.09
C VAL A 320 -13.06 -2.74 -4.95
N ALA A 321 -11.82 -3.11 -5.24
CA ALA A 321 -11.29 -4.45 -4.98
C ALA A 321 -10.42 -4.43 -3.72
N ALA A 322 -10.35 -5.56 -3.02
CA ALA A 322 -9.48 -5.72 -1.85
C ALA A 322 -9.16 -7.20 -1.60
N GLU A 323 -8.03 -7.44 -0.95
CA GLU A 323 -7.73 -8.74 -0.36
C GLU A 323 -8.60 -8.90 0.91
N LYS A 324 -9.36 -9.99 1.01
CA LYS A 324 -10.14 -10.33 2.20
C LYS A 324 -9.47 -11.43 2.99
N THR A 325 -9.16 -11.13 4.24
CA THR A 325 -8.79 -12.10 5.26
C THR A 325 -9.99 -12.44 6.12
N SER A 326 -10.37 -13.71 6.20
CA SER A 326 -11.51 -14.13 7.02
C SER A 326 -11.27 -15.44 7.77
N LYS A 327 -11.88 -15.58 8.94
CA LYS A 327 -11.89 -16.81 9.72
C LYS A 327 -13.26 -16.96 10.36
N ASN A 328 -13.89 -18.12 10.18
CA ASN A 328 -15.12 -18.47 10.88
C ASN A 328 -14.76 -19.48 11.98
N ASP A 329 -14.80 -19.06 13.24
CA ASP A 329 -14.41 -19.87 14.40
C ASP A 329 -15.25 -19.50 15.65
N PRO A 330 -16.58 -19.72 15.61
CA PRO A 330 -17.49 -19.32 16.68
C PRO A 330 -17.25 -20.05 18.01
N TYR A 331 -16.52 -21.17 17.97
CA TYR A 331 -16.22 -22.00 19.13
C TYR A 331 -14.74 -21.95 19.55
N CYS A 332 -13.92 -21.08 18.93
CA CYS A 332 -12.49 -20.96 19.23
C CYS A 332 -11.73 -22.29 19.18
N THR A 333 -12.10 -23.16 18.25
CA THR A 333 -11.52 -24.50 18.08
C THR A 333 -10.33 -24.53 17.13
N GLY A 334 -9.94 -23.37 16.58
CA GLY A 334 -8.81 -23.25 15.66
C GLY A 334 -9.24 -23.31 14.20
N GLY A 335 -10.30 -22.59 13.84
CA GLY A 335 -10.76 -22.45 12.46
C GLY A 335 -9.66 -21.95 11.52
N THR A 336 -9.75 -22.34 10.24
CA THR A 336 -8.76 -22.01 9.21
C THR A 336 -8.94 -20.59 8.71
N LEU A 337 -7.85 -19.83 8.60
CA LEU A 337 -7.83 -18.53 7.94
C LEU A 337 -8.00 -18.72 6.43
N GLN A 338 -8.89 -17.96 5.82
CA GLN A 338 -9.13 -17.91 4.39
C GLN A 338 -8.68 -16.55 3.85
N LEU A 339 -7.98 -16.58 2.72
CA LEU A 339 -7.61 -15.40 1.94
C LEU A 339 -8.36 -15.45 0.61
N SER A 340 -8.93 -14.34 0.17
CA SER A 340 -9.63 -14.27 -1.11
C SER A 340 -9.61 -12.87 -1.68
N GLU A 341 -9.54 -12.76 -3.00
CA GLU A 341 -9.81 -11.51 -3.70
C GLU A 341 -11.31 -11.24 -3.77
N VAL A 342 -11.72 -10.01 -3.49
CA VAL A 342 -13.12 -9.58 -3.56
C VAL A 342 -13.28 -8.23 -4.25
N ILE A 343 -14.49 -7.95 -4.74
CA ILE A 343 -14.84 -6.69 -5.37
C ILE A 343 -16.24 -6.21 -4.98
N PHE A 344 -16.39 -4.90 -4.92
CA PHE A 344 -17.63 -4.17 -4.68
C PHE A 344 -17.88 -3.22 -5.85
N ARG A 345 -19.16 -2.98 -6.15
CA ARG A 345 -19.59 -2.17 -7.31
C ARG A 345 -20.55 -1.07 -6.87
N SER A 346 -20.35 0.13 -7.40
CA SER A 346 -21.24 1.29 -7.21
C SER A 346 -21.61 1.92 -8.55
N THR A 347 -22.91 2.14 -8.77
CA THR A 347 -23.44 2.78 -9.99
C THR A 347 -23.98 4.19 -9.74
N ASP A 348 -23.91 4.69 -8.50
CA ASP A 348 -24.39 6.02 -8.10
C ASP A 348 -23.24 7.00 -7.78
N GLY A 349 -22.03 6.61 -8.22
CA GLY A 349 -20.80 7.38 -8.05
C GLY A 349 -20.23 7.21 -6.66
N GLY A 350 -20.30 6.01 -6.07
CA GLY A 350 -19.73 5.72 -4.76
C GLY A 350 -20.55 6.21 -3.57
N LYS A 351 -21.86 6.48 -3.73
CA LYS A 351 -22.74 6.79 -2.58
C LYS A 351 -23.13 5.51 -1.85
N THR A 352 -23.40 4.45 -2.61
CA THR A 352 -23.69 3.12 -2.08
C THR A 352 -22.95 2.06 -2.88
N PHE A 353 -22.62 0.96 -2.21
CA PHE A 353 -22.00 -0.21 -2.83
C PHE A 353 -22.94 -1.41 -2.75
N GLY A 354 -22.97 -2.19 -3.84
CA GLY A 354 -23.63 -3.49 -3.87
C GLY A 354 -22.92 -4.52 -2.98
N PRO A 355 -23.48 -5.74 -2.88
CA PRO A 355 -22.87 -6.80 -2.08
C PRO A 355 -21.48 -7.19 -2.59
N GLU A 356 -20.65 -7.68 -1.66
CA GLU A 356 -19.36 -8.30 -1.95
C GLU A 356 -19.51 -9.40 -3.01
N THR A 357 -18.66 -9.37 -4.04
CA THR A 357 -18.49 -10.49 -4.97
C THR A 357 -17.10 -11.07 -4.82
N LYS A 358 -17.01 -12.38 -4.55
CA LYS A 358 -15.74 -13.10 -4.48
C LYS A 358 -15.18 -13.32 -5.89
N ILE A 359 -13.91 -12.94 -6.09
CA ILE A 359 -13.17 -13.18 -7.34
C ILE A 359 -12.54 -14.57 -7.30
N ALA A 360 -11.70 -14.84 -6.29
CA ALA A 360 -10.96 -16.09 -6.17
C ALA A 360 -10.46 -16.32 -4.73
N ASP A 361 -10.20 -17.58 -4.38
CA ASP A 361 -9.37 -17.90 -3.21
C ASP A 361 -7.91 -17.62 -3.52
N ILE A 362 -7.16 -17.18 -2.50
CA ILE A 362 -5.74 -16.89 -2.56
C ILE A 362 -4.98 -17.99 -1.83
N THR A 363 -3.93 -18.52 -2.45
CA THR A 363 -2.88 -19.27 -1.76
C THR A 363 -1.73 -18.33 -1.47
N GLN A 364 -1.39 -18.17 -0.19
CA GLN A 364 -0.28 -17.32 0.25
C GLN A 364 1.01 -17.66 -0.53
N ALA A 365 1.59 -16.65 -1.17
CA ALA A 365 2.65 -16.80 -2.16
C ALA A 365 4.00 -17.15 -1.52
N THR A 366 4.29 -16.57 -0.36
CA THR A 366 5.55 -16.78 0.37
C THR A 366 5.31 -16.99 1.87
N PRO A 367 6.18 -17.73 2.58
CA PRO A 367 6.08 -17.87 4.02
C PRO A 367 6.06 -16.50 4.71
N ASN A 368 5.04 -16.28 5.56
CA ASN A 368 4.84 -15.03 6.29
C ASN A 368 4.77 -13.75 5.43
N ARG A 369 4.48 -13.86 4.13
CA ARG A 369 4.45 -12.72 3.18
C ARG A 369 5.80 -12.03 3.00
N PHE A 370 6.89 -12.77 3.17
CA PHE A 370 8.23 -12.28 2.89
C PHE A 370 9.00 -13.19 1.94
N LEU A 371 9.67 -12.56 0.99
CA LEU A 371 10.66 -13.18 0.12
C LEU A 371 12.06 -12.77 0.57
N GLU A 372 12.86 -13.74 1.02
CA GLU A 372 14.26 -13.49 1.38
C GLU A 372 15.17 -13.56 0.14
N LEU A 373 15.86 -12.46 -0.13
CA LEU A 373 16.74 -12.30 -1.30
C LEU A 373 18.19 -12.63 -0.94
N ALA A 374 18.62 -12.21 0.25
CA ALA A 374 19.92 -12.52 0.86
C ALA A 374 19.81 -12.37 2.39
N PRO A 375 20.83 -12.77 3.18
CA PRO A 375 20.81 -12.56 4.62
C PRO A 375 20.53 -11.10 4.98
N GLY A 376 19.40 -10.87 5.66
CA GLY A 376 18.95 -9.55 6.08
C GLY A 376 18.41 -8.65 4.97
N GLN A 377 18.22 -9.18 3.75
CA GLN A 377 17.56 -8.51 2.63
C GLN A 377 16.24 -9.21 2.33
N ILE A 378 15.13 -8.59 2.72
CA ILE A 378 13.80 -9.19 2.58
C ILE A 378 12.85 -8.25 1.86
N MET A 379 11.96 -8.82 1.07
CA MET A 379 10.92 -8.13 0.32
C MET A 379 9.56 -8.56 0.85
N ARG A 380 8.64 -7.63 1.08
CA ARG A 380 7.25 -7.94 1.44
C ARG A 380 6.46 -8.32 0.19
N THR A 381 5.72 -9.41 0.29
CA THR A 381 4.90 -9.97 -0.80
C THR A 381 3.48 -10.17 -0.30
N THR A 382 2.71 -9.11 -0.32
CA THR A 382 1.27 -9.13 -0.09
C THR A 382 0.57 -9.74 -1.31
N GLU A 383 -0.65 -10.23 -1.11
CA GLU A 383 -1.51 -10.67 -2.19
C GLU A 383 -2.60 -9.60 -2.41
N ALA A 384 -2.22 -8.33 -2.36
CA ALA A 384 -3.15 -7.23 -2.64
C ALA A 384 -3.52 -7.26 -4.14
N PRO A 385 -4.79 -6.96 -4.49
CA PRO A 385 -5.19 -6.90 -5.88
C PRO A 385 -4.56 -5.70 -6.57
N SER A 386 -4.41 -5.80 -7.89
CA SER A 386 -4.34 -4.67 -8.81
C SER A 386 -5.53 -4.75 -9.77
N LEU A 387 -6.20 -3.62 -10.04
CA LEU A 387 -7.46 -3.56 -10.77
C LEU A 387 -7.39 -2.67 -12.02
N ALA A 388 -7.86 -3.18 -13.16
CA ALA A 388 -8.09 -2.40 -14.37
C ALA A 388 -9.55 -2.57 -14.87
N VAL A 389 -10.11 -1.48 -15.41
CA VAL A 389 -11.52 -1.37 -15.82
C VAL A 389 -11.62 -0.84 -17.26
N ASP A 390 -12.28 -1.59 -18.15
CA ASP A 390 -12.73 -1.12 -19.47
C ASP A 390 -14.20 -1.49 -19.71
N GLY A 391 -15.11 -0.57 -19.41
CA GLY A 391 -16.54 -0.81 -19.50
C GLY A 391 -16.98 -1.98 -18.61
N ASN A 392 -17.53 -3.03 -19.21
CA ASN A 392 -17.95 -4.24 -18.50
C ASN A 392 -16.80 -5.25 -18.30
N ASN A 393 -15.64 -5.02 -18.92
CA ASN A 393 -14.49 -5.90 -18.77
C ASN A 393 -13.65 -5.43 -17.59
N LEU A 394 -13.44 -6.31 -16.62
CA LEU A 394 -12.64 -6.06 -15.43
C LEU A 394 -11.50 -7.06 -15.36
N TYR A 395 -10.35 -6.58 -14.92
CA TYR A 395 -9.13 -7.38 -14.79
C TYR A 395 -8.55 -7.18 -13.40
N VAL A 396 -8.37 -8.27 -12.66
CA VAL A 396 -7.75 -8.25 -11.33
C VAL A 396 -6.55 -9.17 -11.33
N ALA A 397 -5.39 -8.65 -10.94
CA ALA A 397 -4.15 -9.41 -10.85
C ALA A 397 -3.62 -9.43 -9.41
N TRP A 398 -3.05 -10.56 -9.01
CA TRP A 398 -2.41 -10.77 -7.71
C TRP A 398 -1.35 -11.86 -7.84
N ASN A 399 -0.41 -11.93 -6.89
CA ASN A 399 0.50 -13.08 -6.79
C ASN A 399 -0.06 -14.20 -5.91
N ASP A 400 0.17 -15.45 -6.30
CA ASP A 400 -0.41 -16.65 -5.68
C ASP A 400 0.61 -17.79 -5.61
N GLY A 401 0.56 -18.56 -4.53
CA GLY A 401 1.51 -19.64 -4.21
C GLY A 401 1.03 -21.06 -4.54
N ALA A 402 -0.09 -21.24 -5.25
CA ALA A 402 -0.73 -22.56 -5.35
C ALA A 402 0.12 -23.64 -6.06
N THR A 403 1.15 -23.24 -6.81
CA THR A 403 2.08 -24.16 -7.50
C THR A 403 3.40 -24.37 -6.74
N GLY A 404 3.51 -23.87 -5.50
CA GLY A 404 4.73 -23.94 -4.69
C GLY A 404 5.76 -22.84 -4.99
N LYS A 405 5.45 -21.97 -5.94
CA LYS A 405 6.17 -20.73 -6.31
C LYS A 405 5.17 -19.59 -6.39
N SER A 406 5.64 -18.36 -6.17
CA SER A 406 4.81 -17.18 -6.39
C SER A 406 4.65 -16.93 -7.89
N HIS A 407 3.42 -16.90 -8.39
CA HIS A 407 3.11 -16.54 -9.78
C HIS A 407 1.96 -15.56 -9.85
N ILE A 408 1.94 -14.75 -10.91
CA ILE A 408 0.85 -13.81 -11.16
C ILE A 408 -0.37 -14.55 -11.68
N ARG A 409 -1.51 -14.37 -11.01
CA ARG A 409 -2.84 -14.74 -11.46
C ARG A 409 -3.53 -13.55 -12.10
N LEU A 410 -4.41 -13.83 -13.04
CA LEU A 410 -5.30 -12.85 -13.66
C LEU A 410 -6.72 -13.39 -13.62
N ALA A 411 -7.61 -12.67 -12.94
CA ALA A 411 -9.04 -12.85 -13.06
C ALA A 411 -9.59 -11.87 -14.10
N THR A 412 -10.48 -12.36 -14.95
CA THR A 412 -11.20 -11.57 -15.96
C THR A 412 -12.70 -11.72 -15.75
N SER A 413 -13.41 -10.60 -15.74
CA SER A 413 -14.86 -10.53 -15.84
C SER A 413 -15.25 -9.82 -17.14
N THR A 414 -16.31 -10.29 -17.79
CA THR A 414 -16.90 -9.65 -18.99
C THR A 414 -18.32 -9.14 -18.74
N ASP A 415 -18.80 -9.27 -17.51
CA ASP A 415 -20.16 -8.96 -17.06
C ASP A 415 -20.16 -7.99 -15.88
N ALA A 416 -19.24 -7.03 -15.89
CA ALA A 416 -19.15 -5.94 -14.92
C ALA A 416 -18.93 -6.42 -13.47
N GLY A 417 -18.21 -7.53 -13.30
CA GLY A 417 -17.79 -8.08 -12.02
C GLY A 417 -18.75 -9.11 -11.41
N VAL A 418 -19.76 -9.57 -12.15
CA VAL A 418 -20.75 -10.55 -11.66
C VAL A 418 -20.15 -11.97 -11.64
N SER A 419 -19.38 -12.33 -12.66
CA SER A 419 -18.68 -13.61 -12.74
C SER A 419 -17.24 -13.46 -13.21
N TRP A 420 -16.39 -14.42 -12.85
CA TRP A 420 -14.95 -14.34 -13.03
C TRP A 420 -14.38 -15.65 -13.61
N SER A 421 -13.43 -15.50 -14.53
CA SER A 421 -12.56 -16.57 -15.01
C SER A 421 -11.13 -16.28 -14.57
N VAL A 422 -10.46 -17.25 -13.93
CA VAL A 422 -9.11 -17.08 -13.39
C VAL A 422 -8.12 -17.92 -14.18
N ALA A 423 -7.00 -17.31 -14.58
CA ALA A 423 -5.89 -17.97 -15.25
C ALA A 423 -4.53 -17.57 -14.64
N GLY A 424 -3.48 -18.36 -14.89
CA GLY A 424 -2.11 -17.94 -14.62
C GLY A 424 -1.60 -17.00 -15.72
N ALA A 425 -1.08 -15.84 -15.34
CA ALA A 425 -0.36 -14.94 -16.24
C ALA A 425 1.13 -15.32 -16.34
N THR A 426 1.69 -15.81 -15.22
CA THR A 426 3.05 -16.35 -15.17
C THR A 426 3.06 -17.81 -14.71
N GLN A 427 4.17 -18.48 -14.96
CA GLN A 427 4.42 -19.89 -14.60
C GLN A 427 5.93 -20.16 -14.65
N GLY A 428 6.36 -21.25 -14.02
CA GLY A 428 7.73 -21.76 -14.13
C GLY A 428 8.39 -21.89 -12.77
N MET A 429 9.70 -21.62 -12.72
CA MET A 429 10.53 -21.83 -11.52
C MET A 429 10.98 -20.54 -10.83
N ASN A 430 10.76 -19.38 -11.46
CA ASN A 430 11.00 -18.09 -10.82
C ASN A 430 9.84 -17.76 -9.85
N ASP A 431 10.06 -16.76 -8.99
CA ASP A 431 9.01 -16.16 -8.17
C ASP A 431 8.63 -14.80 -8.77
N GLU A 432 7.35 -14.59 -9.07
CA GLU A 432 6.78 -13.31 -9.53
C GLU A 432 5.81 -12.74 -8.49
N VAL A 433 5.95 -11.46 -8.15
CA VAL A 433 5.23 -10.80 -7.04
C VAL A 433 4.86 -9.35 -7.38
N GLN A 434 3.89 -8.81 -6.64
CA GLN A 434 3.44 -7.42 -6.69
C GLN A 434 3.07 -6.94 -8.09
N PRO A 435 2.04 -7.53 -8.73
CA PRO A 435 1.66 -7.13 -10.07
C PRO A 435 0.95 -5.77 -10.07
N ALA A 436 1.09 -5.03 -11.18
CA ALA A 436 0.23 -3.90 -11.49
C ALA A 436 -0.38 -4.06 -12.89
N VAL A 437 -1.71 -3.92 -13.00
CA VAL A 437 -2.46 -4.11 -14.24
C VAL A 437 -3.04 -2.80 -14.77
N SER A 438 -2.90 -2.59 -16.08
CA SER A 438 -3.64 -1.56 -16.82
C SER A 438 -4.27 -2.19 -18.07
N VAL A 439 -5.23 -1.48 -18.67
CA VAL A 439 -5.93 -1.93 -19.88
C VAL A 439 -6.11 -0.77 -20.85
N ASP A 440 -5.90 -1.04 -22.14
CA ASP A 440 -6.26 -0.12 -23.21
C ASP A 440 -6.73 -0.87 -24.47
N SER A 441 -6.92 -0.16 -25.58
CA SER A 441 -7.39 -0.73 -26.85
C SER A 441 -6.49 -1.84 -27.45
N LYS A 442 -5.23 -1.94 -27.03
CA LYS A 442 -4.27 -2.98 -27.42
C LYS A 442 -4.36 -4.22 -26.52
N GLY A 443 -5.02 -4.12 -25.37
CA GLY A 443 -5.28 -5.24 -24.47
C GLY A 443 -4.88 -4.96 -23.02
N ILE A 444 -4.46 -6.02 -22.33
CA ILE A 444 -4.09 -6.04 -20.92
C ILE A 444 -2.58 -5.91 -20.80
N HIS A 445 -2.13 -5.11 -19.84
CA HIS A 445 -0.72 -4.83 -19.58
C HIS A 445 -0.43 -5.10 -18.10
N LEU A 446 0.45 -6.06 -17.85
CA LEU A 446 0.89 -6.42 -16.50
C LEU A 446 2.35 -6.04 -16.34
N ILE A 447 2.69 -5.40 -15.23
CA ILE A 447 4.07 -5.41 -14.73
C ILE A 447 4.14 -6.15 -13.41
N TYR A 448 5.31 -6.69 -13.08
CA TYR A 448 5.57 -7.39 -11.81
C TYR A 448 7.07 -7.48 -11.54
N TYR A 449 7.43 -7.63 -10.28
CA TYR A 449 8.79 -8.04 -9.91
C TYR A 449 8.98 -9.54 -10.15
N ARG A 450 10.15 -9.93 -10.63
CA ARG A 450 10.58 -11.32 -10.74
C ARG A 450 11.91 -11.54 -10.04
N ARG A 451 11.96 -12.54 -9.15
CA ARG A 451 13.21 -13.04 -8.57
C ARG A 451 13.93 -13.97 -9.56
N ASN A 452 15.16 -13.60 -9.87
CA ASN A 452 16.07 -14.38 -10.71
C ASN A 452 16.74 -15.53 -9.93
N PRO A 453 17.36 -16.50 -10.63
CA PRO A 453 18.08 -17.60 -9.99
C PRO A 453 19.23 -17.18 -9.05
N ASP A 454 19.81 -15.99 -9.26
CA ASP A 454 20.86 -15.41 -8.41
C ASP A 454 20.29 -14.53 -7.27
N ASN A 455 18.97 -14.55 -7.07
CA ASN A 455 18.20 -13.73 -6.12
C ASN A 455 18.24 -12.21 -6.37
N THR A 456 18.78 -11.77 -7.50
CA THR A 456 18.48 -10.41 -7.97
C THR A 456 17.04 -10.34 -8.44
N LEU A 457 16.55 -9.12 -8.59
CA LEU A 457 15.22 -8.83 -9.09
C LEU A 457 15.31 -8.08 -10.40
N ASP A 458 14.25 -8.22 -11.17
CA ASP A 458 13.95 -7.45 -12.36
C ASP A 458 12.46 -7.14 -12.41
N VAL A 459 12.09 -6.09 -13.13
CA VAL A 459 10.69 -5.81 -13.47
C VAL A 459 10.42 -6.32 -14.88
N PHE A 460 9.31 -7.01 -15.06
CA PHE A 460 8.86 -7.52 -16.34
C PHE A 460 7.54 -6.87 -16.74
N LEU A 461 7.37 -6.68 -18.04
CA LEU A 461 6.13 -6.29 -18.70
C LEU A 461 5.57 -7.50 -19.44
N GLN A 462 4.27 -7.75 -19.32
CA GLN A 462 3.50 -8.69 -20.10
C GLN A 462 2.34 -7.98 -20.80
N ASN A 463 2.37 -7.97 -22.13
CA ASN A 463 1.28 -7.46 -22.97
C ASN A 463 0.46 -8.63 -23.52
N SER A 464 -0.85 -8.59 -23.37
CA SER A 464 -1.73 -9.64 -23.91
C SER A 464 -1.72 -9.63 -25.44
N ARG A 465 -1.72 -10.81 -26.06
CA ARG A 465 -1.84 -10.95 -27.52
C ARG A 465 -3.28 -11.19 -27.94
N ALA A 466 -3.68 -10.64 -29.08
CA ALA A 466 -4.98 -10.95 -29.69
C ALA A 466 -5.17 -12.45 -30.02
N SER A 467 -4.09 -13.17 -30.29
CA SER A 467 -4.09 -14.63 -30.50
C SER A 467 -4.19 -15.45 -29.21
N GLY A 468 -4.24 -14.81 -28.04
CA GLY A 468 -4.03 -15.43 -26.74
C GLY A 468 -2.55 -15.51 -26.35
N GLY A 469 -2.31 -15.53 -25.04
CA GLY A 469 -0.96 -15.53 -24.45
C GLY A 469 -0.37 -14.13 -24.27
N TRP A 470 0.94 -14.08 -24.00
CA TRP A 470 1.65 -12.87 -23.57
C TRP A 470 2.91 -12.60 -24.39
N ASP A 471 3.17 -11.33 -24.67
CA ASP A 471 4.49 -10.79 -25.01
C ASP A 471 5.19 -10.33 -23.74
N THR A 472 6.31 -10.97 -23.38
CA THR A 472 7.07 -10.64 -22.18
C THR A 472 8.34 -9.86 -22.52
N LEU A 473 8.53 -8.71 -21.88
CA LEU A 473 9.71 -7.86 -22.01
C LEU A 473 10.31 -7.57 -20.63
N ARG A 474 11.63 -7.39 -20.56
CA ARG A 474 12.30 -6.94 -19.35
C ARG A 474 12.30 -5.41 -19.31
N VAL A 475 11.70 -4.83 -18.27
CA VAL A 475 11.60 -3.37 -18.03
C VAL A 475 12.92 -2.80 -17.52
N THR A 476 13.53 -3.48 -16.56
CA THR A 476 14.77 -3.04 -15.93
C THR A 476 15.97 -3.12 -16.87
N SER A 477 16.80 -2.08 -16.87
CA SER A 477 18.06 -2.00 -17.61
C SER A 477 19.19 -2.81 -16.97
N GLN A 478 19.03 -3.18 -15.70
CA GLN A 478 19.93 -4.04 -14.96
C GLN A 478 19.17 -4.72 -13.83
N SER A 479 19.65 -5.91 -13.43
CA SER A 479 19.09 -6.63 -12.29
C SER A 479 19.60 -5.96 -11.02
N PHE A 480 18.77 -5.91 -9.99
CA PHE A 480 19.11 -5.24 -8.74
C PHE A 480 18.93 -6.17 -7.54
N PRO A 481 19.75 -6.04 -6.49
CA PRO A 481 19.63 -6.85 -5.29
C PRO A 481 18.51 -6.35 -4.36
N GLY A 482 18.24 -7.09 -3.29
CA GLY A 482 17.52 -6.52 -2.14
C GLY A 482 18.35 -5.46 -1.42
N SER A 483 17.69 -4.61 -0.64
CA SER A 483 18.37 -3.75 0.33
C SER A 483 18.39 -4.39 1.71
N ILE A 484 19.40 -4.05 2.52
CA ILE A 484 19.56 -4.60 3.87
C ILE A 484 18.53 -3.95 4.77
N THR A 485 17.70 -4.73 5.44
CA THR A 485 16.68 -4.22 6.36
C THR A 485 16.69 -4.95 7.70
N VAL A 486 17.59 -5.93 7.86
CA VAL A 486 17.80 -6.66 9.11
C VAL A 486 19.31 -6.83 9.39
N PRO A 487 19.90 -6.07 10.34
CA PRO A 487 19.30 -4.91 11.01
C PRO A 487 18.99 -3.79 10.01
N ASN A 488 17.97 -3.00 10.30
CA ASN A 488 17.54 -1.95 9.38
C ASN A 488 18.54 -0.79 9.34
N PHE A 489 18.94 -0.35 8.14
CA PHE A 489 19.77 0.86 7.99
C PHE A 489 18.91 2.13 8.15
N ASP A 490 17.64 2.07 7.74
CA ASP A 490 16.71 3.19 7.78
C ASP A 490 15.67 2.95 8.89
N PRO A 491 15.71 3.70 9.99
CA PRO A 491 14.85 3.43 11.15
C PRO A 491 13.36 3.71 10.91
N TRP A 492 12.99 4.38 9.81
CA TRP A 492 11.59 4.70 9.48
C TRP A 492 10.91 3.64 8.63
N VAL A 493 11.68 2.67 8.20
CA VAL A 493 11.27 1.74 7.17
C VAL A 493 10.96 0.39 7.79
N ASP A 494 10.00 -0.31 7.21
CA ASP A 494 9.70 -1.67 7.63
C ASP A 494 10.73 -2.67 7.10
N ALA A 495 10.92 -3.78 7.81
CA ALA A 495 11.91 -4.79 7.43
C ALA A 495 11.71 -5.32 5.99
N GLY A 496 10.50 -5.30 5.44
CA GLY A 496 10.22 -5.69 4.05
C GLY A 496 9.85 -4.51 3.15
N TYR A 497 10.48 -3.35 3.31
CA TYR A 497 10.11 -2.09 2.64
C TYR A 497 9.85 -2.19 1.13
N MET A 498 10.53 -3.11 0.46
CA MET A 498 10.34 -3.36 -0.95
C MET A 498 9.16 -4.31 -1.06
N GLY A 499 8.07 -3.85 -1.65
CA GLY A 499 6.82 -4.58 -1.67
C GLY A 499 5.61 -3.66 -1.78
N ASP A 500 4.47 -4.23 -1.42
CA ASP A 500 3.11 -3.67 -1.41
C ASP A 500 2.54 -3.25 -2.77
N TYR A 501 3.25 -2.45 -3.59
CA TYR A 501 2.82 -2.14 -4.95
C TYR A 501 3.92 -1.54 -5.84
N ILE A 502 3.68 -1.64 -7.14
CA ILE A 502 4.39 -0.93 -8.22
C ILE A 502 3.35 -0.25 -9.12
N ALA A 503 3.78 0.66 -10.00
CA ALA A 503 2.85 1.48 -10.77
C ALA A 503 2.85 1.17 -12.27
N ASN A 504 1.66 1.01 -12.84
CA ASN A 504 1.43 0.87 -14.28
C ASN A 504 0.20 1.67 -14.69
N VAL A 505 0.38 2.63 -15.60
CA VAL A 505 -0.71 3.40 -16.22
C VAL A 505 -0.55 3.37 -17.74
N SER A 506 -1.67 3.27 -18.46
CA SER A 506 -1.73 3.49 -19.91
C SER A 506 -2.55 4.73 -20.24
N ASP A 507 -2.05 5.55 -21.17
CA ASP A 507 -2.81 6.65 -21.79
C ASP A 507 -3.51 6.22 -23.10
N GLY A 508 -3.45 4.92 -23.42
CA GLY A 508 -3.93 4.30 -24.66
C GLY A 508 -2.96 4.36 -25.84
N SER A 509 -1.94 5.22 -25.76
CA SER A 509 -0.86 5.31 -26.73
C SER A 509 0.46 4.75 -26.21
N HIS A 510 0.77 5.02 -24.94
CA HIS A 510 1.97 4.64 -24.21
C HIS A 510 1.63 4.02 -22.87
N GLN A 511 2.60 3.30 -22.32
CA GLN A 511 2.53 2.74 -20.97
C GLN A 511 3.65 3.33 -20.11
N TYR A 512 3.33 3.60 -18.85
CA TYR A 512 4.17 4.32 -17.89
C TYR A 512 4.37 3.44 -16.67
N PHE A 513 5.63 3.16 -16.34
CA PHE A 513 5.99 2.24 -15.26
C PHE A 513 6.85 2.96 -14.22
N ALA A 514 6.53 2.77 -12.94
CA ALA A 514 7.40 3.18 -11.84
C ALA A 514 7.57 2.03 -10.84
N TRP A 515 8.78 1.89 -10.29
CA TRP A 515 9.10 0.84 -9.33
C TRP A 515 10.26 1.25 -8.40
N GLY A 516 10.30 0.66 -7.21
CA GLY A 516 11.45 0.74 -6.29
C GLY A 516 12.59 -0.19 -6.73
N ASP A 517 13.82 0.29 -6.66
CA ASP A 517 15.02 -0.36 -7.21
C ASP A 517 16.27 -0.04 -6.39
N ASN A 518 17.14 -1.04 -6.18
CA ASN A 518 18.32 -0.90 -5.30
C ASN A 518 19.64 -1.10 -6.05
N ARG A 519 19.64 -0.84 -7.36
CA ARG A 519 20.85 -0.97 -8.20
C ARG A 519 21.98 -0.05 -7.77
N ASP A 520 21.66 1.09 -7.17
CA ASP A 520 22.63 2.09 -6.78
C ASP A 520 23.25 1.80 -5.43
N ARG A 521 24.45 2.34 -5.23
CA ARG A 521 25.17 2.18 -3.97
C ARG A 521 25.50 3.53 -3.37
N VAL A 522 25.25 3.66 -2.08
CA VAL A 522 25.68 4.79 -1.26
C VAL A 522 26.79 4.37 -0.32
N THR A 523 27.75 5.27 -0.10
CA THR A 523 28.87 5.08 0.82
C THR A 523 28.90 6.23 1.82
N ASN A 524 29.05 5.91 3.10
CA ASN A 524 29.16 6.87 4.19
C ASN A 524 29.98 6.26 5.35
N PHE A 525 30.03 6.93 6.51
CA PHE A 525 30.82 6.45 7.65
C PHE A 525 30.25 5.17 8.30
N LEU A 526 28.96 4.88 8.13
CA LEU A 526 28.32 3.63 8.57
C LEU A 526 28.54 2.50 7.55
N TRP A 527 28.60 2.84 6.26
CA TRP A 527 28.76 1.91 5.14
C TRP A 527 30.00 2.26 4.30
N PRO A 528 31.23 2.09 4.83
CA PRO A 528 32.45 2.43 4.11
C PRO A 528 32.68 1.56 2.87
N ASN A 529 32.15 0.33 2.89
CA ASN A 529 32.17 -0.57 1.73
C ASN A 529 30.96 -0.36 0.81
N GLY A 530 30.03 0.52 1.19
CA GLY A 530 28.76 0.81 0.53
C GLY A 530 27.63 -0.15 0.87
N ARG A 531 26.39 0.35 0.77
CA ARG A 531 25.14 -0.44 0.79
C ARG A 531 24.32 -0.15 -0.45
N ASN A 532 23.37 -1.02 -0.77
CA ASN A 532 22.38 -0.75 -1.81
C ASN A 532 21.44 0.36 -1.34
N ASP A 533 21.05 1.23 -2.26
CA ASP A 533 20.29 2.43 -1.98
C ASP A 533 18.91 2.36 -2.65
N PRO A 534 17.81 2.34 -1.87
CA PRO A 534 16.48 2.25 -2.45
C PRO A 534 16.06 3.53 -3.15
N ASN A 535 15.91 3.47 -4.47
CA ASN A 535 15.55 4.58 -5.33
C ASN A 535 14.30 4.24 -6.15
N VAL A 536 13.70 5.24 -6.79
CA VAL A 536 12.58 5.04 -7.72
C VAL A 536 13.04 5.23 -9.15
N TYR A 537 12.65 4.28 -9.99
CA TYR A 537 12.93 4.30 -11.41
C TYR A 537 11.66 4.28 -12.24
N PHE A 538 11.79 4.84 -13.43
CA PHE A 538 10.74 4.99 -14.40
C PHE A 538 11.16 4.43 -15.76
N ALA A 539 10.19 3.86 -16.49
CA ALA A 539 10.33 3.50 -17.89
C ALA A 539 9.01 3.73 -18.63
N LYS A 540 9.11 3.90 -19.95
CA LYS A 540 7.98 4.13 -20.83
C LYS A 540 8.05 3.21 -22.06
N GLN A 541 6.91 2.64 -22.45
CA GLN A 541 6.73 1.94 -23.73
C GLN A 541 6.08 2.83 -24.77
#